data_AF-D3CS46-F1
#
_entry.id   AF-D3CS46-F1
#
_cell.length_a   1.000
_cell.length_b   1.000
_cell.length_c   1.000
_cell.angle_alpha   90.00
_cell.angle_beta   90.00
_cell.angle_gamma   90.00
#
_symmetry.space_group_name_H-M   'P 1'
#
loop_
_entity.id
_entity.type
_entity.pdbx_description
1 polymer ?
#
loop_
_entity_poly.entity_id
_entity_poly.type
_entity_poly.pdbx_seq_one_letter_code
_entity_poly.pdbx_strand_id
1 'polypeptide(L)'
;MAVLDFDPKAMTIGDLEDFEDIVGEPMQTALSPKPVRDAAGDIVRDARGRPKTAVQPSTKAIKALVYLAGRRQNPAFSLDDARQIRVDELRIHAEEPADPKGGSASGA
;
A
#
# COMPACT_ATOMS: atom_id res chain seq x y z
N MET A 1 22.91 -3.16 -0.48
CA MET A 1 21.66 -3.08 -1.27
C MET A 1 20.87 -1.90 -0.76
N ALA A 2 20.35 -1.06 -1.66
CA ALA A 2 19.46 0.03 -1.28
C ALA A 2 18.07 -0.59 -1.05
N VAL A 3 17.55 -0.47 0.17
CA VAL A 3 16.18 -0.88 0.49
C VAL A 3 15.29 0.30 0.16
N LEU A 4 14.24 0.07 -0.64
CA LEU A 4 13.23 1.10 -0.90
C LEU A 4 12.23 1.11 0.24
N ASP A 5 12.30 2.19 1.00
CA ASP A 5 11.41 2.51 2.10
C ASP A 5 10.33 3.47 1.59
N PHE A 6 9.07 3.06 1.74
CA PHE A 6 7.91 3.85 1.35
C PHE A 6 7.07 4.21 2.58
N ASP A 7 6.99 5.52 2.86
CA ASP A 7 6.07 6.12 3.83
C ASP A 7 5.01 6.99 3.11
N PRO A 8 3.73 6.56 3.09
CA PRO A 8 2.65 7.31 2.46
C PRO A 8 2.35 8.66 3.15
N LYS A 9 2.72 8.86 4.42
CA LYS A 9 2.50 10.16 5.12
C LYS A 9 3.47 11.23 4.66
N ALA A 10 4.62 10.84 4.14
CA ALA A 10 5.62 11.76 3.66
C ALA A 10 5.32 12.25 2.23
N MET A 11 4.21 11.84 1.61
CA MET A 11 3.89 12.18 0.23
C MET A 11 3.44 13.64 0.08
N THR A 12 3.89 14.26 -1.00
CA THR A 12 3.39 15.56 -1.45
C THR A 12 2.12 15.39 -2.30
N ILE A 13 1.39 16.48 -2.52
CA ILE A 13 0.24 16.49 -3.44
C ILE A 13 0.66 16.05 -4.84
N GLY A 14 1.82 16.51 -5.33
CA GLY A 14 2.35 16.10 -6.63
C GLY A 14 2.65 14.59 -6.71
N ASP A 15 3.10 13.97 -5.61
CA ASP A 15 3.30 12.52 -5.59
C ASP A 15 1.96 11.75 -5.70
N LEU A 16 0.88 12.31 -5.14
CA LEU A 16 -0.46 11.72 -5.22
C LEU A 16 -1.04 11.87 -6.64
N GLU A 17 -0.81 13.00 -7.29
CA GLU A 17 -1.18 13.24 -8.69
C GLU A 17 -0.41 12.30 -9.63
N ASP A 18 0.92 12.23 -9.49
CA ASP A 18 1.77 11.30 -10.26
C ASP A 18 1.32 9.84 -10.07
N PHE A 19 0.94 9.46 -8.84
CA PHE A 19 0.40 8.13 -8.58
C PHE A 19 -0.89 7.88 -9.37
N GLU A 20 -1.84 8.80 -9.30
CA GLU A 20 -3.13 8.67 -9.98
C GLU A 20 -2.95 8.60 -11.50
N ASP A 21 -2.05 9.39 -12.07
CA ASP A 21 -1.70 9.34 -13.50
C ASP A 21 -1.14 7.96 -13.93
N ILE A 22 -0.33 7.33 -13.07
CA ILE A 22 0.27 6.02 -13.37
C ILE A 22 -0.75 4.88 -13.22
N VAL A 23 -1.59 4.95 -12.19
CA VAL A 23 -2.44 3.83 -11.77
C VAL A 23 -3.83 3.92 -12.41
N GLY A 24 -4.32 5.13 -12.67
CA GLY A 24 -5.65 5.43 -13.19
C GLY A 24 -6.75 5.49 -12.14
N GLU A 25 -6.39 5.48 -10.86
CA GLU A 25 -7.32 5.66 -9.73
C GLU A 25 -6.60 6.32 -8.54
N PRO A 26 -7.32 7.01 -7.65
CA PRO A 26 -6.73 7.63 -6.47
C PRO A 26 -6.02 6.61 -5.58
N MET A 27 -4.91 7.02 -4.95
CA MET A 27 -4.13 6.16 -4.04
C MET A 27 -4.98 5.51 -2.94
N GLN A 28 -5.91 6.27 -2.36
CA GLN A 28 -6.77 5.77 -1.29
C GLN A 28 -7.69 4.63 -1.77
N THR A 29 -8.13 4.67 -3.03
CA THR A 29 -8.91 3.60 -3.66
C THR A 29 -8.01 2.39 -3.95
N ALA A 30 -6.84 2.64 -4.57
CA ALA A 30 -5.89 1.59 -4.94
C ALA A 30 -5.36 0.78 -3.74
N LEU A 31 -5.20 1.43 -2.59
CA LEU A 31 -4.66 0.84 -1.36
C LEU A 31 -5.75 0.50 -0.32
N SER A 32 -7.03 0.67 -0.66
CA SER A 32 -8.11 0.30 0.24
C SER A 32 -8.11 -1.21 0.55
N PRO A 33 -8.34 -1.63 1.81
CA PRO A 33 -8.49 -3.04 2.13
C PRO A 33 -9.68 -3.66 1.40
N LYS A 34 -9.44 -4.77 0.69
CA LYS A 34 -10.48 -5.51 -0.05
C LYS A 34 -10.77 -6.84 0.63
N PRO A 35 -12.00 -7.37 0.55
CA PRO A 35 -12.32 -8.70 1.07
C PRO A 35 -11.39 -9.77 0.47
N VAL A 36 -10.77 -10.55 1.33
CA VAL A 36 -9.97 -11.71 0.93
C VAL A 36 -10.91 -12.76 0.38
N ARG A 37 -10.60 -13.27 -0.81
CA ARG A 37 -11.31 -14.39 -1.43
C ARG A 37 -10.45 -15.65 -1.36
N ASP A 38 -11.09 -16.80 -1.15
CA ASP A 38 -10.43 -18.09 -1.24
C ASP A 38 -10.32 -18.56 -2.71
N ALA A 39 -9.80 -19.79 -2.90
CA ALA A 39 -9.61 -20.37 -4.22
C ALA A 39 -10.92 -20.64 -5.00
N ALA A 40 -12.06 -20.73 -4.30
CA ALA A 40 -13.38 -20.87 -4.91
C ALA A 40 -13.99 -19.51 -5.28
N GLY A 41 -13.38 -18.40 -4.84
CA GLY A 41 -13.84 -17.04 -5.05
C GLY A 41 -14.75 -16.52 -3.93
N ASP A 42 -14.96 -17.32 -2.87
CA ASP A 42 -15.81 -16.96 -1.74
C ASP A 42 -15.08 -16.04 -0.75
N ILE A 43 -15.83 -15.15 -0.10
CA ILE A 43 -15.28 -14.22 0.88
C ILE A 43 -14.88 -14.99 2.14
N VAL A 44 -13.60 -14.93 2.48
CA VAL A 44 -13.08 -15.46 3.74
C VAL A 44 -13.61 -14.61 4.89
N ARG A 45 -14.17 -15.26 5.92
CA ARG A 45 -14.73 -14.59 7.11
C ARG A 45 -13.92 -14.90 8.36
N ASP A 46 -13.89 -13.96 9.30
CA ASP A 46 -13.32 -14.14 10.64
C ASP A 46 -14.24 -15.00 11.54
N ALA A 47 -13.77 -15.32 12.75
CA ALA A 47 -14.55 -16.10 13.73
C ALA A 47 -15.87 -15.43 14.16
N ARG A 48 -16.06 -14.14 13.83
CA ARG A 48 -17.28 -13.37 14.11
C ARG A 48 -18.18 -13.25 12.86
N GLY A 49 -17.84 -13.94 11.77
CA GLY A 49 -18.59 -13.92 10.51
C GLY A 49 -18.37 -12.67 9.66
N ARG A 50 -17.44 -11.78 9.99
CA ARG A 50 -17.14 -10.57 9.21
C ARG A 50 -16.15 -10.89 8.08
N PRO A 51 -16.22 -10.23 6.91
CA PRO A 51 -15.21 -10.38 5.87
C PRO A 51 -13.81 -10.07 6.40
N LYS A 52 -12.87 -10.99 6.19
CA LYS A 52 -11.44 -10.69 6.35
C LYS A 52 -11.05 -9.78 5.19
N THR A 53 -10.43 -8.65 5.49
CA THR A 53 -9.91 -7.73 4.47
C THR A 53 -8.40 -7.75 4.47
N ALA A 54 -7.80 -7.47 3.31
CA ALA A 54 -6.37 -7.27 3.16
C ALA A 54 -6.12 -6.19 2.11
N VAL A 55 -5.04 -5.44 2.28
CA VAL A 55 -4.55 -4.52 1.25
C VAL A 55 -3.81 -5.36 0.21
N GLN A 56 -4.34 -5.40 -1.00
CA GLN A 56 -3.74 -6.07 -2.14
C GLN A 56 -3.57 -5.06 -3.27
N PRO A 57 -2.46 -4.30 -3.28
CA PRO A 57 -2.21 -3.32 -4.32
C PRO A 57 -1.99 -4.02 -5.66
N SER A 58 -2.47 -3.39 -6.74
CA SER A 58 -2.17 -3.88 -8.08
C SER A 58 -0.68 -3.76 -8.39
N THR A 59 -0.17 -4.52 -9.37
CA THR A 59 1.23 -4.38 -9.81
C THR A 59 1.53 -2.96 -10.30
N LYS A 60 0.55 -2.27 -10.89
CA LYS A 60 0.68 -0.86 -11.26
C LYS A 60 0.85 0.03 -10.05
N ALA A 61 0.04 -0.17 -9.00
CA ALA A 61 0.16 0.56 -7.75
C ALA A 61 1.54 0.34 -7.12
N ILE A 62 1.99 -0.91 -7.00
CA ILE A 62 3.34 -1.23 -6.48
C ILE A 62 4.42 -0.50 -7.28
N LYS A 63 4.37 -0.57 -8.62
CA LYS A 63 5.34 0.13 -9.49
C LYS A 63 5.32 1.64 -9.27
N ALA A 64 4.14 2.25 -9.12
CA ALA A 64 4.02 3.68 -8.85
C ALA A 64 4.65 4.05 -7.50
N LEU A 65 4.41 3.26 -6.45
CA LEU A 65 5.02 3.47 -5.13
C LEU A 65 6.55 3.39 -5.20
N VAL A 66 7.08 2.40 -5.93
CA VAL A 66 8.54 2.23 -6.14
C VAL A 66 9.13 3.42 -6.89
N TYR A 67 8.46 3.85 -7.95
CA TYR A 67 8.86 5.03 -8.72
C TYR A 67 8.95 6.28 -7.84
N LEU A 68 7.90 6.56 -7.06
CA LEU A 68 7.84 7.73 -6.20
C LEU A 68 8.91 7.68 -5.10
N ALA A 69 9.07 6.53 -4.44
CA ALA A 69 10.11 6.35 -3.43
C ALA A 69 11.53 6.52 -4.00
N GLY A 70 11.78 5.95 -5.19
CA GLY A 70 13.06 6.10 -5.89
C GLY A 70 13.35 7.53 -6.33
N ARG A 71 12.33 8.24 -6.85
CA ARG A 71 12.46 9.61 -7.34
C ARG A 71 12.81 10.62 -6.26
N ARG A 72 12.36 10.39 -5.02
CA ARG A 72 12.70 11.23 -3.86
C ARG A 72 14.18 11.20 -3.52
N GLN A 73 14.85 10.06 -3.73
CA GLN A 73 16.28 9.91 -3.48
C GLN A 73 17.11 10.24 -4.73
N ASN A 74 16.55 9.98 -5.92
CA ASN A 74 17.18 10.23 -7.20
C ASN A 74 16.14 10.79 -8.19
N PRO A 75 16.12 12.11 -8.46
CA PRO A 75 15.16 12.72 -9.39
C PRO A 75 15.18 12.15 -10.83
N ALA A 76 16.28 11.49 -11.22
CA ALA A 76 16.41 10.84 -12.53
C ALA A 76 15.85 9.40 -12.55
N PHE A 77 15.40 8.86 -11.42
CA PHE A 77 14.78 7.54 -11.33
C PHE A 77 13.53 7.47 -12.19
N SER A 78 13.47 6.49 -13.08
CA SER A 78 12.41 6.35 -14.07
C SER A 78 11.41 5.25 -13.72
N LEU A 79 10.28 5.23 -14.43
CA LEU A 79 9.31 4.14 -14.33
C LEU A 79 9.86 2.80 -14.83
N ASP A 80 10.86 2.81 -15.71
CA ASP A 80 11.51 1.58 -16.18
C ASP A 80 12.48 1.04 -15.14
N ASP A 81 13.18 1.92 -14.41
CA ASP A 81 13.99 1.53 -13.24
C ASP A 81 13.11 0.84 -12.18
N ALA A 82 11.92 1.40 -11.92
CA ALA A 82 10.96 0.82 -10.98
C ALA A 82 10.53 -0.62 -11.35
N ARG A 83 10.51 -0.98 -12.64
CA ARG A 83 10.14 -2.34 -13.10
C ARG A 83 11.24 -3.37 -12.85
N GLN A 84 12.49 -2.94 -12.74
CA GLN A 84 13.63 -3.82 -12.53
C GLN A 84 13.83 -4.17 -11.05
N ILE A 85 13.09 -3.50 -10.15
CA ILE A 85 13.22 -3.73 -8.72
C ILE A 85 12.52 -5.02 -8.32
N ARG A 86 13.25 -5.84 -7.58
CA ARG A 86 12.75 -7.11 -7.11
C ARG A 86 11.82 -6.91 -5.92
N VAL A 87 10.76 -7.71 -5.87
CA VAL A 87 9.73 -7.61 -4.83
C VAL A 87 10.29 -7.88 -3.42
N ASP A 88 11.32 -8.72 -3.30
CA ASP A 88 11.99 -9.01 -2.03
C ASP A 88 12.85 -7.86 -1.49
N GLU A 89 13.09 -6.82 -2.29
CA GLU A 89 13.82 -5.61 -1.90
C GLU A 89 12.90 -4.48 -1.40
N LEU A 90 11.58 -4.66 -1.48
CA LEU A 90 10.60 -3.66 -1.11
C LEU A 90 10.23 -3.74 0.37
N ARG A 91 10.30 -2.60 1.07
CA ARG A 91 9.70 -2.44 2.39
C ARG A 91 8.61 -1.39 2.33
N ILE A 92 7.37 -1.85 2.49
CA ILE A 92 6.20 -0.97 2.50
C ILE A 92 5.78 -0.80 3.95
N HIS A 93 5.94 0.42 4.48
CA HIS A 93 5.46 0.77 5.81
C HIS A 93 4.01 1.22 5.68
N ALA A 94 3.08 0.26 5.79
CA ALA A 94 1.67 0.56 6.05
C ALA A 94 1.45 0.40 7.55
N GLU A 95 1.13 1.50 8.26
CA GLU A 95 0.58 1.36 9.61
C GLU A 95 -0.72 0.56 9.51
N GLU A 96 -0.82 -0.51 10.31
CA GLU A 96 -2.11 -1.17 10.51
C GLU A 96 -3.11 -0.11 11.01
N PRO A 97 -4.31 -0.03 10.41
CA PRO A 97 -5.32 0.88 10.92
C PRO A 97 -5.57 0.54 12.39
N ALA A 98 -5.31 1.49 13.28
CA ALA A 98 -5.62 1.34 14.69
C ALA A 98 -7.09 0.91 14.80
N ASP A 99 -7.32 -0.26 15.40
CA ASP A 99 -8.66 -0.76 15.71
C ASP A 99 -9.46 0.39 16.35
N PRO A 100 -10.61 0.82 15.81
CA PRO A 100 -11.40 1.90 16.40
C PRO A 100 -12.09 1.49 17.72
N LYS A 101 -11.62 0.45 18.40
CA LYS A 101 -12.05 0.10 19.76
C LYS A 101 -11.03 0.54 20.81
N GLY A 102 -10.87 1.85 20.91
CA GLY A 102 -10.56 2.50 22.18
C GLY A 102 -11.76 2.35 23.13
N GLY A 103 -11.87 1.19 23.77
CA GLY A 103 -12.67 1.00 24.97
C GLY A 103 -11.72 0.93 26.15
N SER A 104 -11.50 2.07 26.79
CA SER A 104 -10.72 2.23 28.00
C SER A 104 -11.09 1.20 29.08
N ALA A 105 -10.07 0.56 29.67
CA ALA A 105 -10.09 0.22 31.08
C ALA A 105 -8.71 0.52 31.65
N SER A 106 -8.56 1.78 32.07
CA SER A 106 -7.58 2.21 33.07
C SER A 106 -7.78 1.39 34.35
N GLY A 107 -6.69 1.12 35.06
CA GLY A 107 -6.64 0.18 36.16
C GLY A 107 -7.43 0.56 37.42
N ALA A 108 -7.47 -0.44 38.31
CA ALA A 108 -7.44 -0.35 39.76
C ALA A 108 -6.75 -1.62 40.26
#